data_AF-R7K4L8-F1
#
_entry.id   AF-R7K4L8-F1
#
_cell.length_a   1.000
_cell.length_b   1.000
_cell.length_c   1.000
_cell.angle_alpha   90.00
_cell.angle_beta   90.00
_cell.angle_gamma   90.00
#
_symmetry.space_group_name_H-M   'P 1'
#
loop_
_entity.id
_entity.type
_entity.pdbx_description
1 polymer ?
#
loop_
_entity_poly.entity_id
_entity_poly.type
_entity_poly.pdbx_seq_one_letter_code
_entity_poly.pdbx_strand_id
1 'polypeptide(L)'
;MTKKITRLFCIVLALALVCTFVAGCSMFQTNADRYREKTAFKVGEQTVTVGALEDFINTNMASYLNQGYDAQSVWDALMPQFIMNYVLVDMLKEDLPWPKVTQTHSAASDYPDSEFLKNENDMEFIMKTVKNSLYQSLDSLVETELNNKYELNAAEEEEERKENVIPEDELNLPLGGLTLNDYDDDIEGLDEDLAKYRADDELTVDSILNGYKFEDENDPLLLDALAKVNDRIARNEDASDDEKVAFTAKEYMTAQKAAFNSLTRSVEQNYYGWSLAQFIDYQIKSTVFNRLAQEYTMVYYEGIETEGEGQQLILSKLVEKYENLKAAQEEDFRLHPTKFETFVTSLSDTSFIYTVPAQYENEYAFVKNLLISFSDEQKAVLEHYGNVYGKNSETYLAKRDELATQIKATDFKSEKDEDGEYAKLENIFTISEGEVTFADSVLKTALEAVSKPQDFAALIDRYNEDPGAQGATYDYVVKVKEPDAAGTQDSWVAEFSAASRAAIAEGQGSYKIAVTDYGVHIVYFTDYVKAETFDFANDRYTQGTAAYRFFKTYYDAVKATVYNDIMQSRYDSYFDQNKISVENKNIKNLLKQLGVELKWQL
;
A
#
# COMPACT_ATOMS: atom_id res chain seq x y z
N MET A 1 12.82 -29.44 0.95
CA MET A 1 12.72 -28.46 2.07
C MET A 1 13.46 -27.19 1.65
N THR A 2 13.07 -26.65 0.49
CA THR A 2 13.88 -25.78 -0.40
C THR A 2 12.93 -24.89 -1.21
N LYS A 3 11.97 -24.25 -0.53
CA LYS A 3 10.96 -23.37 -1.15
C LYS A 3 10.71 -22.06 -0.37
N LYS A 4 11.58 -21.71 0.60
CA LYS A 4 11.37 -20.53 1.46
C LYS A 4 12.32 -19.35 1.23
N ILE A 5 13.29 -19.46 0.32
CA ILE A 5 14.31 -18.41 0.09
C ILE A 5 13.96 -17.50 -1.10
N THR A 6 13.10 -17.94 -2.02
CA THR A 6 12.82 -17.23 -3.29
C THR A 6 11.78 -16.10 -3.18
N ARG A 7 11.32 -15.72 -1.98
CA ARG A 7 10.31 -14.66 -1.78
C ARG A 7 10.84 -13.37 -1.16
N LEU A 8 12.13 -13.28 -0.88
CA LEU A 8 12.75 -12.13 -0.20
C LEU A 8 13.29 -11.03 -1.14
N PHE A 9 13.32 -11.26 -2.45
CA PHE A 9 13.93 -10.31 -3.39
C PHE A 9 13.05 -9.09 -3.75
N CYS A 10 11.73 -9.14 -3.53
CA CYS A 10 10.82 -8.04 -3.92
C CYS A 10 10.32 -7.13 -2.78
N ILE A 11 10.61 -7.45 -1.52
CA ILE A 11 10.12 -6.66 -0.38
C ILE A 11 11.25 -5.79 0.23
N VAL A 12 12.46 -5.82 -0.31
CA VAL A 12 13.63 -5.16 0.31
C VAL A 12 14.22 -4.00 -0.52
N LEU A 13 13.55 -3.57 -1.61
CA LEU A 13 13.90 -2.29 -2.26
C LEU A 13 13.10 -1.09 -1.74
N ALA A 14 12.02 -1.34 -0.97
CA ALA A 14 11.23 -0.31 -0.27
C ALA A 14 11.45 -0.27 1.26
N LEU A 15 12.37 -1.09 1.79
CA LEU A 15 12.64 -1.16 3.24
C LEU A 15 14.13 -0.96 3.50
N ALA A 16 14.49 0.31 3.70
CA ALA A 16 15.57 0.84 4.54
C ALA A 16 16.31 2.03 3.90
N LEU A 17 15.56 3.04 3.44
CA LEU A 17 16.02 4.44 3.56
C LEU A 17 15.75 5.01 4.97
N VAL A 18 15.14 4.20 5.84
CA VAL A 18 15.18 4.43 7.29
C VAL A 18 16.53 3.93 7.78
N CYS A 19 17.52 4.81 7.75
CA CYS A 19 18.71 4.66 8.55
C CYS A 19 18.24 4.62 10.00
N THR A 20 17.98 3.45 10.57
CA THR A 20 17.59 3.36 11.98
C THR A 20 18.81 3.81 12.80
N PHE A 21 18.77 5.07 13.25
CA PHE A 21 19.78 5.70 14.10
C PHE A 21 19.90 5.01 15.49
N VAL A 22 19.06 4.01 15.77
CA VAL A 22 18.95 3.37 17.07
C VAL A 22 18.86 1.85 16.90
N ALA A 23 20.01 1.17 17.04
CA ALA A 23 20.22 -0.10 17.76
C ALA A 23 21.36 -0.92 17.14
N GLY A 24 22.55 -0.82 17.72
CA GLY A 24 23.61 -1.81 17.51
C GLY A 24 24.80 -1.50 18.40
N CYS A 25 25.08 -2.34 19.39
CA CYS A 25 26.38 -2.30 20.08
C CYS A 25 27.48 -2.60 19.03
N SER A 26 28.54 -1.80 18.96
CA SER A 26 29.68 -2.09 18.09
C SER A 26 30.23 -3.50 18.38
N MET A 27 30.21 -4.40 17.39
CA MET A 27 30.75 -5.76 17.56
C MET A 27 32.28 -5.82 17.42
N PHE A 28 32.95 -4.74 16.98
CA PHE A 28 34.37 -4.77 16.62
C PHE A 28 35.14 -3.55 17.16
N GLN A 29 36.26 -3.77 17.84
CA GLN A 29 37.18 -2.73 18.32
C GLN A 29 38.64 -3.16 18.12
N THR A 30 39.24 -2.90 16.97
CA THR A 30 40.72 -2.94 16.83
C THR A 30 41.22 -1.95 15.80
N ASN A 31 42.19 -1.10 16.20
CA ASN A 31 43.05 -0.20 15.39
C ASN A 31 42.44 0.19 14.02
N ALA A 32 41.32 0.91 14.09
CA ALA A 32 40.19 0.78 13.18
C ALA A 32 40.45 1.33 11.77
N ASP A 33 41.01 2.53 11.65
CA ASP A 33 40.96 3.26 10.37
C ASP A 33 41.75 2.55 9.26
N ARG A 34 43.01 2.19 9.52
CA ARG A 34 43.87 1.50 8.54
C ARG A 34 43.43 0.07 8.22
N TYR A 35 42.69 -0.57 9.11
CA TYR A 35 42.15 -1.90 8.85
C TYR A 35 40.89 -1.80 7.99
N ARG A 36 40.02 -0.84 8.30
CA ARG A 36 38.78 -0.56 7.57
C ARG A 36 39.03 -0.12 6.14
N GLU A 37 40.13 0.58 5.84
CA GLU A 37 40.53 0.95 4.47
C GLU A 37 40.99 -0.24 3.61
N LYS A 38 41.26 -1.42 4.18
CA LYS A 38 41.70 -2.57 3.38
C LYS A 38 40.60 -3.08 2.48
N THR A 39 40.97 -3.61 1.32
CA THR A 39 40.04 -4.33 0.45
C THR A 39 39.55 -5.62 1.10
N ALA A 40 38.24 -5.80 1.15
CA ALA A 40 37.55 -7.03 1.51
C ALA A 40 37.21 -7.84 0.24
N PHE A 41 36.56 -7.19 -0.73
CA PHE A 41 36.15 -7.80 -2.00
C PHE A 41 36.45 -6.87 -3.17
N LYS A 42 36.56 -7.45 -4.37
CA LYS A 42 36.36 -6.72 -5.62
C LYS A 42 35.15 -7.29 -6.34
N VAL A 43 34.35 -6.40 -6.92
CA VAL A 43 33.16 -6.74 -7.72
C VAL A 43 33.27 -5.90 -8.99
N GLY A 44 33.68 -6.53 -10.10
CA GLY A 44 34.13 -5.82 -11.28
C GLY A 44 35.26 -4.85 -10.93
N GLU A 45 35.07 -3.57 -11.26
CA GLU A 45 36.01 -2.48 -10.93
C GLU A 45 35.73 -1.86 -9.55
N GLN A 46 34.62 -2.21 -8.89
CA GLN A 46 34.31 -1.70 -7.55
C GLN A 46 35.16 -2.37 -6.47
N THR A 47 35.68 -1.56 -5.55
CA THR A 47 36.43 -2.03 -4.37
C THR A 47 35.55 -1.95 -3.13
N VAL A 48 35.27 -3.10 -2.53
CA VAL A 48 34.59 -3.17 -1.23
C VAL A 48 35.64 -3.17 -0.14
N THR A 49 35.59 -2.19 0.77
CA THR A 49 36.51 -2.13 1.90
C THR A 49 36.02 -2.98 3.08
N VAL A 50 36.93 -3.33 3.99
CA VAL A 50 36.57 -4.02 5.24
C VAL A 50 35.64 -3.13 6.08
N GLY A 51 35.83 -1.82 6.08
CA GLY A 51 34.95 -0.87 6.76
C GLY A 51 33.51 -0.91 6.24
N ALA A 52 33.33 -0.85 4.92
CA ALA A 52 32.00 -0.93 4.31
C ALA A 52 31.28 -2.25 4.64
N LEU A 53 32.03 -3.36 4.66
CA LEU A 53 31.50 -4.66 5.08
C LEU A 53 31.11 -4.69 6.56
N GLU A 54 31.96 -4.20 7.45
CA GLU A 54 31.67 -4.12 8.89
C GLU A 54 30.44 -3.26 9.18
N ASP A 55 30.30 -2.13 8.49
CA ASP A 55 29.18 -1.22 8.68
C ASP A 55 27.88 -1.85 8.20
N PHE A 56 27.88 -2.49 7.02
CA PHE A 56 26.74 -3.27 6.55
C PHE A 56 26.31 -4.32 7.58
N ILE A 57 27.26 -5.04 8.18
CA ILE A 57 26.99 -6.06 9.20
C ILE A 57 26.41 -5.44 10.47
N ASN A 58 27.02 -4.36 10.98
CA ASN A 58 26.57 -3.71 12.21
C ASN A 58 25.15 -3.13 12.06
N THR A 59 24.84 -2.55 10.90
CA THR A 59 23.51 -1.98 10.62
C THR A 59 22.47 -3.06 10.37
N ASN A 60 22.80 -4.11 9.61
CA ASN A 60 21.78 -5.05 9.10
C ASN A 60 21.70 -6.37 9.86
N MET A 61 22.79 -6.88 10.45
CA MET A 61 22.79 -8.18 11.14
C MET A 61 22.41 -8.08 12.62
N ALA A 62 22.72 -6.95 13.29
CA ALA A 62 22.63 -6.83 14.75
C ALA A 62 21.22 -7.13 15.30
N SER A 63 20.17 -6.64 14.63
CA SER A 63 18.78 -6.88 15.04
C SER A 63 18.41 -8.37 14.99
N TYR A 64 18.80 -9.09 13.93
CA TYR A 64 18.52 -10.51 13.80
C TYR A 64 19.28 -11.34 14.84
N LEU A 65 20.55 -11.00 15.10
CA LEU A 65 21.32 -11.70 16.14
C LEU A 65 20.71 -11.48 17.53
N ASN A 66 20.22 -10.27 17.83
CA ASN A 66 19.52 -9.96 19.09
C ASN A 66 18.18 -10.70 19.22
N GLN A 67 17.51 -10.99 18.10
CA GLN A 67 16.31 -11.82 18.06
C GLN A 67 16.61 -13.33 18.14
N GLY A 68 17.89 -13.72 18.24
CA GLY A 68 18.33 -15.10 18.43
C GLY A 68 18.54 -15.91 17.15
N TYR A 69 18.56 -15.27 15.97
CA TYR A 69 18.89 -15.94 14.72
C TYR A 69 20.37 -16.33 14.67
N ASP A 70 20.68 -17.44 13.98
CA ASP A 70 22.05 -17.90 13.84
C ASP A 70 22.85 -17.05 12.84
N ALA A 71 24.10 -16.74 13.18
CA ALA A 71 24.91 -15.81 12.42
C ALA A 71 25.20 -16.27 10.98
N GLN A 72 25.33 -17.57 10.74
CA GLN A 72 25.60 -18.09 9.40
C GLN A 72 24.38 -17.94 8.48
N SER A 73 23.17 -18.23 8.96
CA SER A 73 21.96 -18.05 8.17
C SER A 73 21.68 -16.58 7.86
N VAL A 74 21.92 -15.69 8.83
CA VAL A 74 21.80 -14.24 8.61
C VAL A 74 22.83 -13.76 7.58
N TRP A 75 24.08 -14.23 7.69
CA TRP A 75 25.13 -13.93 6.71
C TRP A 75 24.78 -14.44 5.29
N ASP A 76 24.38 -15.72 5.18
CA ASP A 76 24.02 -16.36 3.91
C ASP A 76 22.81 -15.67 3.24
N ALA A 77 21.94 -15.01 4.02
CA ALA A 77 20.81 -14.24 3.52
C ALA A 77 21.17 -12.81 3.08
N LEU A 78 22.01 -12.10 3.85
CA LEU A 78 22.28 -10.67 3.63
C LEU A 78 23.45 -10.40 2.67
N MET A 79 24.46 -11.28 2.63
CA MET A 79 25.65 -11.02 1.82
C MET A 79 25.42 -11.04 0.30
N PRO A 80 24.56 -11.90 -0.27
CA PRO A 80 24.24 -11.82 -1.69
C PRO A 80 23.65 -10.46 -2.09
N GLN A 81 22.78 -9.90 -1.24
CA GLN A 81 22.20 -8.57 -1.45
C GLN A 81 23.27 -7.47 -1.40
N PHE A 82 24.16 -7.52 -0.42
CA PHE A 82 25.26 -6.56 -0.32
C PHE A 82 26.14 -6.56 -1.58
N ILE A 83 26.52 -7.74 -2.08
CA ILE A 83 27.31 -7.86 -3.32
C ILE A 83 26.51 -7.43 -4.55
N MET A 84 25.22 -7.73 -4.61
CA MET A 84 24.36 -7.29 -5.72
C MET A 84 24.40 -5.78 -5.90
N ASN A 85 24.37 -4.97 -4.84
CA ASN A 85 24.45 -3.50 -4.99
C ASN A 85 25.75 -3.07 -5.67
N TYR A 86 26.88 -3.74 -5.37
CA TYR A 86 28.13 -3.48 -6.08
C TYR A 86 28.12 -3.97 -7.52
N VAL A 87 27.45 -5.09 -7.82
CA VAL A 87 27.23 -5.55 -9.20
C VAL A 87 26.44 -4.51 -9.98
N LEU A 88 25.36 -3.98 -9.42
CA LEU A 88 24.52 -2.97 -10.06
C LEU A 88 25.28 -1.67 -10.32
N VAL A 89 26.04 -1.17 -9.35
CA VAL A 89 26.85 0.05 -9.52
C VAL A 89 28.00 -0.18 -10.51
N ASP A 90 28.59 -1.37 -10.54
CA ASP A 90 29.57 -1.75 -11.55
C ASP A 90 28.96 -1.75 -12.96
N MET A 91 27.81 -2.40 -13.12
CA MET A 91 27.07 -2.42 -14.38
C MET A 91 26.65 -1.01 -14.83
N LEU A 92 26.18 -0.16 -13.91
CA LEU A 92 25.87 1.24 -14.19
C LEU A 92 27.08 1.99 -14.77
N LYS A 93 28.28 1.74 -14.23
CA LYS A 93 29.52 2.41 -14.64
C LYS A 93 30.13 1.82 -15.92
N GLU A 94 29.87 0.54 -16.22
CA GLU A 94 30.40 -0.17 -17.40
C GLU A 94 29.46 -0.15 -18.63
N ASP A 95 28.13 -0.12 -18.44
CA ASP A 95 27.16 -0.13 -19.53
C ASP A 95 27.08 1.26 -20.23
N LEU A 96 27.36 1.27 -21.54
CA LEU A 96 27.19 2.45 -22.40
C LEU A 96 25.72 2.51 -22.86
N PRO A 97 24.87 3.46 -22.44
CA PRO A 97 25.17 4.87 -22.24
C PRO A 97 24.51 5.46 -20.97
N TRP A 98 25.04 5.21 -19.76
CA TRP A 98 24.55 5.94 -18.59
C TRP A 98 24.93 7.43 -18.70
N PRO A 99 23.97 8.37 -18.82
CA PRO A 99 24.28 9.77 -19.00
C PRO A 99 24.81 10.35 -17.68
N LYS A 100 25.98 11.00 -17.75
CA LYS A 100 26.48 11.78 -16.62
C LYS A 100 25.68 13.07 -16.49
N VAL A 101 25.26 13.40 -15.27
CA VAL A 101 24.51 14.62 -14.97
C VAL A 101 25.32 15.50 -14.04
N THR A 102 25.31 16.81 -14.30
CA THR A 102 25.90 17.79 -13.39
C THR A 102 24.90 18.07 -12.28
N GLN A 103 25.26 17.73 -11.05
CA GLN A 103 24.43 18.02 -9.88
C GLN A 103 24.39 19.51 -9.56
N THR A 104 23.23 20.03 -9.16
CA THR A 104 23.01 21.44 -8.80
C THR A 104 23.50 21.77 -7.39
N HIS A 105 23.42 20.80 -6.48
CA HIS A 105 23.76 20.98 -5.07
C HIS A 105 25.28 21.07 -4.82
N SER A 106 25.71 22.02 -3.98
CA SER A 106 27.14 22.32 -3.72
C SER A 106 27.92 21.12 -3.16
N ALA A 107 27.28 20.33 -2.28
CA ALA A 107 27.86 19.13 -1.67
C ALA A 107 28.23 18.03 -2.67
N ALA A 108 27.73 18.04 -3.92
CA ALA A 108 28.04 17.01 -4.91
C ALA A 108 29.55 16.83 -5.16
N SER A 109 30.32 17.91 -5.03
CA SER A 109 31.79 17.88 -5.20
C SER A 109 32.52 17.01 -4.16
N ASP A 110 31.91 16.78 -2.99
CA ASP A 110 32.44 15.91 -1.93
C ASP A 110 32.10 14.43 -2.16
N TYR A 111 31.19 14.12 -3.09
CA TYR A 111 30.70 12.78 -3.40
C TYR A 111 30.85 12.49 -4.91
N PRO A 112 32.03 12.02 -5.38
CA PRO A 112 32.33 11.90 -6.80
C PRO A 112 31.37 11.01 -7.60
N ASP A 113 30.83 9.97 -6.96
CA ASP A 113 29.87 9.06 -7.58
C ASP A 113 28.51 9.73 -7.89
N SER A 114 28.24 10.93 -7.37
CA SER A 114 27.03 11.71 -7.65
C SER A 114 26.89 12.13 -9.12
N GLU A 115 27.98 12.13 -9.91
CA GLU A 115 27.94 12.39 -11.36
C GLU A 115 27.13 11.34 -12.14
N PHE A 116 26.92 10.18 -11.52
CA PHE A 116 26.15 9.07 -12.07
C PHE A 116 24.69 9.07 -11.60
N LEU A 117 24.25 10.04 -10.80
CA LEU A 117 22.83 10.18 -10.47
C LEU A 117 22.04 10.69 -11.68
N LYS A 118 20.81 10.23 -11.85
CA LYS A 118 19.98 10.44 -13.06
C LYS A 118 19.44 11.87 -13.18
N ASN A 119 19.17 12.53 -12.06
CA ASN A 119 18.58 13.86 -11.99
C ASN A 119 19.55 14.88 -11.39
N GLU A 120 19.46 16.13 -11.83
CA GLU A 120 20.35 17.21 -11.39
C GLU A 120 20.17 17.58 -9.90
N ASN A 121 19.00 17.25 -9.32
CA ASN A 121 18.65 17.53 -7.93
C ASN A 121 18.74 16.29 -7.01
N ASP A 122 19.19 15.12 -7.49
CA ASP A 122 19.25 13.90 -6.65
C ASP A 122 20.13 14.11 -5.41
N MET A 123 21.20 14.91 -5.52
CA MET A 123 22.02 15.23 -4.36
C MET A 123 21.26 16.05 -3.30
N GLU A 124 20.38 16.97 -3.70
CA GLU A 124 19.52 17.70 -2.76
C GLU A 124 18.51 16.76 -2.11
N PHE A 125 17.86 15.90 -2.90
CA PHE A 125 16.96 14.87 -2.42
C PHE A 125 17.64 13.99 -1.37
N ILE A 126 18.83 13.45 -1.66
CA ILE A 126 19.60 12.60 -0.74
C ILE A 126 19.89 13.34 0.58
N MET A 127 20.27 14.62 0.51
CA MET A 127 20.51 15.44 1.70
C MET A 127 19.24 15.62 2.53
N LYS A 128 18.10 15.91 1.88
CA LYS A 128 16.78 16.00 2.54
C LYS A 128 16.36 14.67 3.15
N THR A 129 16.58 13.55 2.48
CA THR A 129 16.23 12.22 3.01
C THR A 129 17.05 11.89 4.26
N VAL A 130 18.37 12.15 4.24
CA VAL A 130 19.23 11.95 5.43
C VAL A 130 18.78 12.85 6.58
N LYS A 131 18.41 14.10 6.29
CA LYS A 131 17.84 15.04 7.27
C LYS A 131 16.53 14.52 7.87
N ASN A 132 15.57 14.14 7.03
CA ASN A 132 14.26 13.65 7.46
C ASN A 132 14.40 12.38 8.31
N SER A 133 15.22 11.41 7.88
CA SER A 133 15.48 10.19 8.64
C SER A 133 16.11 10.46 10.02
N LEU A 134 17.06 11.39 10.09
CA LEU A 134 17.64 11.84 11.36
C LEU A 134 16.56 12.46 12.25
N TYR A 135 15.73 13.34 11.70
CA TYR A 135 14.75 14.10 12.47
C TYR A 135 13.57 13.23 12.93
N GLN A 136 13.05 12.34 12.10
CA GLN A 136 12.05 11.34 12.51
C GLN A 136 12.57 10.43 13.63
N SER A 137 13.86 10.03 13.55
CA SER A 137 14.50 9.26 14.62
C SER A 137 14.60 10.06 15.92
N LEU A 138 14.92 11.36 15.82
CA LEU A 138 14.97 12.25 16.97
C LEU A 138 13.57 12.53 17.53
N ASP A 139 12.54 12.69 16.70
CA ASP A 139 11.14 12.83 17.11
C ASP A 139 10.68 11.59 17.89
N SER A 140 11.00 10.39 17.40
CA SER A 140 10.70 9.14 18.09
C SER A 140 11.39 9.03 19.45
N LEU A 141 12.64 9.51 19.53
CA LEU A 141 13.36 9.60 20.80
C LEU A 141 12.77 10.68 21.72
N VAL A 142 12.28 11.80 21.19
CA VAL A 142 11.56 12.81 21.97
C VAL A 142 10.25 12.25 22.52
N GLU A 143 9.44 11.58 21.69
CA GLU A 143 8.24 10.88 22.16
C GLU A 143 8.58 9.86 23.25
N THR A 144 9.69 9.13 23.13
CA THR A 144 10.16 8.20 24.17
C THR A 144 10.52 8.94 25.46
N GLU A 145 11.26 10.04 25.38
CA GLU A 145 11.61 10.88 26.54
C GLU A 145 10.38 11.51 27.21
N LEU A 146 9.35 11.86 26.42
CA LEU A 146 8.08 12.41 26.91
C LEU A 146 7.15 11.33 27.48
N ASN A 147 7.10 10.15 26.87
CA ASN A 147 6.29 9.01 27.30
C ASN A 147 6.75 8.45 28.67
N ASN A 148 7.99 8.73 29.07
CA ASN A 148 8.45 8.51 30.44
C ASN A 148 7.62 9.29 31.50
N LYS A 149 6.83 10.29 31.07
CA LYS A 149 6.00 11.14 31.93
C LYS A 149 4.49 10.92 31.74
N TYR A 150 3.97 10.79 30.51
CA TYR A 150 2.54 10.58 30.20
C TYR A 150 2.35 9.58 29.04
N GLU A 151 1.32 8.73 29.10
CA GLU A 151 0.96 7.75 28.06
C GLU A 151 0.26 8.43 26.86
N LEU A 152 0.54 7.99 25.62
CA LEU A 152 0.03 8.60 24.37
C LEU A 152 -0.76 7.59 23.49
N ASN A 153 -1.92 8.00 22.96
CA ASN A 153 -2.76 7.26 22.01
C ASN A 153 -2.19 7.29 20.56
N ALA A 154 -2.67 6.37 19.72
CA ALA A 154 -2.40 6.33 18.27
C ALA A 154 -3.18 7.41 17.50
N ALA A 155 -2.70 7.79 16.32
CA ALA A 155 -3.38 8.74 15.42
C ALA A 155 -4.47 8.05 14.58
N GLU A 156 -5.56 8.77 14.24
CA GLU A 156 -6.64 8.29 13.35
C GLU A 156 -6.32 8.56 11.87
N GLU A 157 -6.84 7.71 10.95
CA GLU A 157 -6.78 7.85 9.48
C GLU A 157 -8.21 8.03 8.91
N GLU A 158 -8.40 8.91 7.91
CA GLU A 158 -9.68 9.12 7.20
C GLU A 158 -9.79 8.26 5.92
N GLU A 159 -10.99 7.72 5.59
CA GLU A 159 -11.26 6.96 4.35
C GLU A 159 -12.16 7.72 3.35
N GLU A 160 -11.83 7.66 2.05
CA GLU A 160 -12.58 8.30 0.94
C GLU A 160 -13.59 7.36 0.21
N ARG A 161 -14.68 7.94 -0.36
CA ARG A 161 -15.70 7.22 -1.16
C ARG A 161 -15.18 6.92 -2.58
N LYS A 162 -15.43 5.70 -3.10
CA LYS A 162 -15.06 5.26 -4.46
C LYS A 162 -16.24 5.35 -5.45
N GLU A 163 -15.99 5.77 -6.69
CA GLU A 163 -17.00 5.81 -7.78
C GLU A 163 -17.08 4.48 -8.56
N ASN A 164 -18.25 4.12 -9.14
CA ASN A 164 -18.39 2.95 -10.03
C ASN A 164 -17.97 3.24 -11.48
N VAL A 165 -18.16 4.47 -11.94
CA VAL A 165 -17.78 4.91 -13.29
C VAL A 165 -16.63 5.90 -13.18
N ILE A 166 -15.45 5.49 -13.61
CA ILE A 166 -14.25 6.34 -13.65
C ILE A 166 -14.32 7.29 -14.87
N PRO A 167 -14.08 8.60 -14.72
CA PRO A 167 -14.04 9.56 -15.83
C PRO A 167 -13.05 9.18 -16.95
N GLU A 168 -13.40 9.49 -18.21
CA GLU A 168 -12.60 9.15 -19.41
C GLU A 168 -11.19 9.76 -19.44
N ASP A 169 -10.95 10.83 -18.68
CA ASP A 169 -9.67 11.52 -18.53
C ASP A 169 -8.75 10.90 -17.47
N GLU A 170 -9.32 10.17 -16.50
CA GLU A 170 -8.57 9.35 -15.53
C GLU A 170 -8.19 7.97 -16.09
N LEU A 171 -8.74 7.60 -17.26
CA LEU A 171 -8.54 6.31 -17.93
C LEU A 171 -7.13 6.10 -18.53
N ASN A 172 -6.28 7.14 -18.53
CA ASN A 172 -4.98 7.18 -19.23
C ASN A 172 -3.75 7.13 -18.31
N LEU A 173 -3.87 6.71 -17.05
CA LEU A 173 -2.69 6.53 -16.19
C LEU A 173 -1.83 5.36 -16.71
N PRO A 174 -0.56 5.58 -17.11
CA PRO A 174 0.34 4.48 -17.44
C PRO A 174 0.53 3.60 -16.19
N LEU A 175 0.25 2.31 -16.35
CA LEU A 175 0.41 1.30 -15.32
C LEU A 175 1.89 1.09 -14.97
N GLY A 176 2.26 1.39 -13.72
CA GLY A 176 3.17 0.54 -12.95
C GLY A 176 4.67 0.75 -13.11
N GLY A 177 5.13 1.96 -13.43
CA GLY A 177 6.51 2.36 -13.17
C GLY A 177 6.54 3.45 -12.10
N LEU A 178 7.52 3.42 -11.20
CA LEU A 178 7.96 4.66 -10.54
C LEU A 178 8.31 5.63 -11.67
N THR A 179 7.44 6.60 -11.94
CA THR A 179 7.66 7.57 -13.00
C THR A 179 8.54 8.71 -12.47
N LEU A 180 9.05 9.58 -13.35
CA LEU A 180 9.66 10.84 -12.90
C LEU A 180 8.70 11.68 -12.04
N ASN A 181 7.38 11.50 -12.18
CA ASN A 181 6.39 12.21 -11.35
C ASN A 181 6.48 11.75 -9.88
N ASP A 182 6.70 10.46 -9.63
CA ASP A 182 6.89 9.91 -8.28
C ASP A 182 8.13 10.52 -7.58
N TYR A 183 9.12 10.99 -8.34
CA TYR A 183 10.29 11.68 -7.78
C TYR A 183 10.00 13.13 -7.38
N ASP A 184 9.23 13.86 -8.19
CA ASP A 184 8.80 15.22 -7.83
C ASP A 184 7.80 15.16 -6.66
N ASP A 185 6.90 14.18 -6.65
CA ASP A 185 5.98 13.88 -5.55
C ASP A 185 6.76 13.46 -4.28
N ASP A 186 7.83 12.65 -4.39
CA ASP A 186 8.70 12.28 -3.28
C ASP A 186 9.44 13.50 -2.69
N ILE A 187 9.85 14.46 -3.54
CA ILE A 187 10.45 15.72 -3.08
C ILE A 187 9.41 16.59 -2.38
N GLU A 188 8.21 16.73 -2.95
CA GLU A 188 7.12 17.50 -2.35
C GLU A 188 6.72 16.90 -1.00
N GLY A 189 6.54 15.58 -0.93
CA GLY A 189 6.28 14.87 0.31
C GLY A 189 7.40 15.02 1.35
N LEU A 190 8.68 15.01 0.94
CA LEU A 190 9.80 15.32 1.83
C LEU A 190 9.80 16.77 2.31
N ASP A 191 9.42 17.71 1.46
CA ASP A 191 9.33 19.13 1.82
C ASP A 191 8.16 19.37 2.79
N GLU A 192 7.03 18.71 2.61
CA GLU A 192 5.92 18.68 3.56
C GLU A 192 6.34 18.06 4.91
N ASP A 193 7.00 16.90 4.88
CA ASP A 193 7.56 16.23 6.05
C ASP A 193 8.56 17.11 6.81
N LEU A 194 9.36 17.89 6.08
CA LEU A 194 10.38 18.77 6.65
C LEU A 194 9.83 20.14 7.05
N ALA A 195 8.65 20.55 6.58
CA ALA A 195 8.03 21.85 6.88
C ALA A 195 7.71 22.03 8.37
N LYS A 196 7.59 20.94 9.13
CA LYS A 196 7.46 20.98 10.60
C LYS A 196 8.74 21.39 11.33
N TYR A 197 9.87 21.54 10.63
CA TYR A 197 11.14 21.97 11.20
C TYR A 197 11.62 23.28 10.58
N ARG A 198 12.65 23.85 11.21
CA ARG A 198 13.27 25.09 10.72
C ARG A 198 13.90 24.88 9.33
N ALA A 199 13.60 25.80 8.42
CA ALA A 199 14.21 25.87 7.10
C ALA A 199 15.71 26.21 7.22
N ASP A 200 16.52 25.63 6.32
CA ASP A 200 17.96 25.90 6.23
C ASP A 200 18.24 27.03 5.24
N ASP A 201 19.20 27.90 5.56
CA ASP A 201 19.71 28.91 4.61
C ASP A 201 20.54 28.24 3.50
N GLU A 202 21.30 27.19 3.84
CA GLU A 202 21.99 26.28 2.91
C GLU A 202 21.98 24.86 3.51
N LEU A 203 21.59 23.86 2.72
CA LEU A 203 21.53 22.47 3.16
C LEU A 203 22.93 21.85 3.16
N THR A 204 23.52 21.69 4.35
CA THR A 204 24.87 21.15 4.53
C THR A 204 24.88 20.12 5.66
N VAL A 205 25.96 19.35 5.81
CA VAL A 205 26.11 18.44 6.96
C VAL A 205 25.99 19.20 8.28
N ASP A 206 26.51 20.43 8.36
CA ASP A 206 26.41 21.25 9.56
C ASP A 206 24.97 21.72 9.83
N SER A 207 24.24 22.15 8.80
CA SER A 207 22.84 22.58 8.96
C SER A 207 21.93 21.42 9.38
N ILE A 208 22.13 20.22 8.82
CA ILE A 208 21.41 19.00 9.22
C ILE A 208 21.63 18.70 10.71
N LEU A 209 22.86 18.85 11.21
CA LEU A 209 23.18 18.56 12.61
C LEU A 209 22.59 19.60 13.58
N ASN A 210 22.59 20.86 13.16
CA ASN A 210 22.27 21.98 14.05
C ASN A 210 20.80 22.44 13.94
N GLY A 211 20.11 22.12 12.84
CA GLY A 211 18.77 22.63 12.53
C GLY A 211 17.61 21.97 13.28
N TYR A 212 17.82 20.87 14.02
CA TYR A 212 16.74 20.13 14.68
C TYR A 212 16.20 20.82 15.94
N LYS A 213 17.08 21.47 16.70
CA LYS A 213 16.75 21.96 18.05
C LYS A 213 16.06 23.31 17.97
N PHE A 214 14.90 23.44 18.62
CA PHE A 214 14.30 24.75 18.85
C PHE A 214 15.11 25.54 19.88
N GLU A 215 15.24 26.85 19.67
CA GLU A 215 15.94 27.78 20.58
C GLU A 215 14.98 28.77 21.27
N ASP A 216 13.75 28.92 20.76
CA ASP A 216 12.71 29.82 21.28
C ASP A 216 11.47 29.02 21.73
N GLU A 217 11.01 29.25 22.95
CA GLU A 217 9.79 28.62 23.50
C GLU A 217 8.50 29.08 22.79
N ASN A 218 8.57 30.19 22.03
CA ASN A 218 7.43 30.75 21.29
C ASN A 218 7.48 30.44 19.78
N ASP A 219 8.39 29.56 19.34
CA ASP A 219 8.47 29.16 17.94
C ASP A 219 7.14 28.51 17.50
N PRO A 220 6.48 29.00 16.44
CA PRO A 220 5.20 28.45 15.99
C PRO A 220 5.25 26.96 15.65
N LEU A 221 6.36 26.47 15.09
CA LEU A 221 6.52 25.04 14.74
C LEU A 221 6.65 24.17 15.99
N LEU A 222 7.35 24.68 17.02
CA LEU A 222 7.41 24.02 18.33
C LEU A 222 6.01 23.92 18.94
N LEU A 223 5.22 25.00 18.88
CA LEU A 223 3.88 25.04 19.46
C LEU A 223 2.91 24.09 18.73
N ASP A 224 3.01 23.96 17.41
CA ASP A 224 2.24 22.98 16.62
C ASP A 224 2.59 21.54 16.98
N ALA A 225 3.89 21.21 17.01
CA ALA A 225 4.37 19.89 17.41
C ALA A 225 3.92 19.53 18.84
N LEU A 226 3.97 20.51 19.75
CA LEU A 226 3.51 20.37 21.13
C LEU A 226 2.00 20.11 21.21
N ALA A 227 1.18 20.79 20.40
CA ALA A 227 -0.26 20.59 20.38
C ALA A 227 -0.64 19.17 19.95
N LYS A 228 -0.03 18.67 18.85
CA LYS A 228 -0.25 17.31 18.34
C LYS A 228 0.08 16.23 19.37
N VAL A 229 1.19 16.37 20.10
CA VAL A 229 1.57 15.43 21.17
C VAL A 229 0.61 15.53 22.35
N ASN A 230 0.21 16.75 22.74
CA ASN A 230 -0.72 16.95 23.87
C ASN A 230 -2.13 16.42 23.60
N ASP A 231 -2.60 16.44 22.35
CA ASP A 231 -3.91 15.88 22.00
C ASP A 231 -3.94 14.36 22.03
N ARG A 232 -2.78 13.72 21.94
CA ARG A 232 -2.62 12.26 22.08
C ARG A 232 -2.48 11.81 23.53
N ILE A 233 -2.38 12.69 24.53
CA ILE A 233 -2.25 12.28 25.94
C ILE A 233 -3.49 11.46 26.35
N ALA A 234 -3.25 10.21 26.76
CA ALA A 234 -4.29 9.31 27.22
C ALA A 234 -4.98 9.91 28.44
N ARG A 235 -6.28 10.18 28.33
CA ARG A 235 -7.08 10.71 29.44
C ARG A 235 -7.43 9.58 30.40
N ASN A 236 -7.34 9.85 31.70
CA ASN A 236 -8.04 9.03 32.69
C ASN A 236 -9.54 9.32 32.56
N GLU A 237 -10.37 8.30 32.37
CA GLU A 237 -11.83 8.43 32.19
C GLU A 237 -12.54 9.18 33.35
N ASP A 238 -11.86 9.35 34.49
CA ASP A 238 -12.36 9.99 35.71
C ASP A 238 -11.91 11.47 35.91
N ALA A 239 -11.14 12.06 35.00
CA ALA A 239 -10.65 13.44 35.13
C ALA A 239 -11.62 14.47 34.51
N SER A 240 -11.93 15.56 35.23
CA SER A 240 -12.71 16.68 34.68
C SER A 240 -11.93 17.44 33.60
N ASP A 241 -12.61 17.98 32.57
CA ASP A 241 -12.02 18.73 31.46
C ASP A 241 -11.09 19.89 31.87
N ASP A 242 -11.24 20.40 33.10
CA ASP A 242 -10.47 21.54 33.64
C ASP A 242 -9.07 21.17 34.20
N GLU A 243 -8.69 19.88 34.21
CA GLU A 243 -7.36 19.38 34.63
C GLU A 243 -6.56 18.78 33.44
N LYS A 244 -6.67 19.35 32.23
CA LYS A 244 -5.90 18.87 31.05
C LYS A 244 -4.40 18.99 31.33
N VAL A 245 -3.79 17.86 31.66
CA VAL A 245 -2.34 17.75 31.84
C VAL A 245 -1.69 17.88 30.46
N ALA A 246 -0.75 18.81 30.32
CA ALA A 246 -0.06 19.09 29.07
C ALA A 246 1.45 19.24 29.30
N PHE A 247 2.24 18.86 28.31
CA PHE A 247 3.65 19.22 28.25
C PHE A 247 3.80 20.72 27.97
N THR A 248 4.83 21.33 28.54
CA THR A 248 5.25 22.71 28.23
C THR A 248 6.29 22.74 27.12
N ALA A 249 6.40 23.87 26.41
CA ALA A 249 7.44 24.10 25.39
C ALA A 249 8.85 23.81 25.92
N LYS A 250 9.15 24.23 27.16
CA LYS A 250 10.42 23.99 27.82
C LYS A 250 10.71 22.50 28.09
N GLU A 251 9.69 21.73 28.44
CA GLU A 251 9.82 20.28 28.64
C GLU A 251 10.09 19.57 27.32
N TYR A 252 9.38 19.97 26.26
CA TYR A 252 9.61 19.47 24.90
C TYR A 252 11.03 19.78 24.41
N MET A 253 11.51 21.02 24.53
CA MET A 253 12.89 21.40 24.18
C MET A 253 13.96 20.65 25.01
N THR A 254 13.65 20.37 26.28
CA THR A 254 14.54 19.57 27.15
C THR A 254 14.62 18.12 26.65
N ALA A 255 13.49 17.53 26.27
CA ALA A 255 13.43 16.22 25.65
C ALA A 255 14.19 16.18 24.32
N GLN A 256 14.05 17.19 23.44
CA GLN A 256 14.85 17.33 22.21
C GLN A 256 16.36 17.30 22.48
N LYS A 257 16.83 18.05 23.48
CA LYS A 257 18.26 18.08 23.85
C LYS A 257 18.74 16.74 24.39
N ALA A 258 17.91 16.04 25.17
CA ALA A 258 18.22 14.72 25.70
C ALA A 258 18.33 13.67 24.56
N ALA A 259 17.35 13.65 23.66
CA ALA A 259 17.33 12.81 22.47
C ALA A 259 18.61 12.98 21.62
N PHE A 260 18.98 14.23 21.30
CA PHE A 260 20.17 14.52 20.51
C PHE A 260 21.48 14.06 21.18
N ASN A 261 21.62 14.28 22.49
CA ASN A 261 22.79 13.84 23.25
C ASN A 261 22.84 12.32 23.40
N SER A 262 21.68 11.67 23.48
CA SER A 262 21.57 10.20 23.48
C SER A 262 22.09 9.64 22.16
N LEU A 263 21.62 10.20 21.04
CA LEU A 263 22.07 9.80 19.70
C LEU A 263 23.58 10.01 19.51
N THR A 264 24.10 11.19 19.88
CA THR A 264 25.53 11.50 19.74
C THR A 264 26.41 10.49 20.49
N ARG A 265 26.04 10.13 21.73
CA ARG A 265 26.77 9.13 22.51
C ARG A 265 26.65 7.73 21.92
N SER A 266 25.47 7.38 21.40
CA SER A 266 25.26 6.11 20.70
C SER A 266 26.20 5.99 19.50
N VAL A 267 26.32 7.04 18.68
CA VAL A 267 27.22 7.05 17.52
C VAL A 267 28.67 6.86 17.96
N GLU A 268 29.14 7.63 18.93
CA GLU A 268 30.53 7.52 19.43
C GLU A 268 30.84 6.11 19.95
N GLN A 269 29.92 5.49 20.69
CA GLN A 269 30.10 4.17 21.29
C GLN A 269 30.01 3.03 20.26
N ASN A 270 29.17 3.20 19.24
CA ASN A 270 28.79 2.12 18.32
C ASN A 270 29.46 2.21 16.94
N TYR A 271 30.08 3.34 16.59
CA TYR A 271 30.74 3.55 15.30
C TYR A 271 32.19 3.99 15.51
N TYR A 272 32.98 3.20 16.23
CA TYR A 272 34.44 3.34 16.33
C TYR A 272 34.94 4.72 16.79
N GLY A 273 34.16 5.43 17.61
CA GLY A 273 34.50 6.78 18.08
C GLY A 273 34.25 7.89 17.06
N TRP A 274 33.45 7.63 16.02
CA TRP A 274 33.05 8.65 15.05
C TRP A 274 32.28 9.77 15.73
N SER A 275 32.51 11.00 15.26
CA SER A 275 31.61 12.11 15.53
C SER A 275 30.30 11.93 14.75
N LEU A 276 29.24 12.58 15.23
CA LEU A 276 27.96 12.57 14.52
C LEU A 276 28.09 13.11 13.08
N ALA A 277 28.99 14.08 12.84
CA ALA A 277 29.28 14.59 11.50
C ALA A 277 29.93 13.54 10.58
N GLN A 278 30.89 12.76 11.09
CA GLN A 278 31.49 11.66 10.33
C GLN A 278 30.47 10.57 10.01
N PHE A 279 29.57 10.31 10.96
CA PHE A 279 28.48 9.37 10.74
C PHE A 279 27.51 9.86 9.66
N ILE A 280 27.11 11.14 9.67
CA ILE A 280 26.23 11.73 8.64
C ILE A 280 26.91 11.75 7.26
N ASP A 281 28.19 12.13 7.16
CA ASP A 281 28.96 12.04 5.90
C ASP A 281 28.98 10.60 5.35
N TYR A 282 29.15 9.61 6.22
CA TYR A 282 29.04 8.21 5.83
C TYR A 282 27.61 7.83 5.37
N GLN A 283 26.56 8.28 6.09
CA GLN A 283 25.18 8.05 5.67
C GLN A 283 24.92 8.64 4.29
N ILE A 284 25.41 9.85 4.00
CA ILE A 284 25.26 10.48 2.68
C ILE A 284 25.97 9.64 1.60
N LYS A 285 27.22 9.20 1.82
CA LYS A 285 27.95 8.31 0.89
C LYS A 285 27.20 7.01 0.63
N SER A 286 26.69 6.39 1.69
CA SER A 286 25.90 5.16 1.61
C SER A 286 24.60 5.40 0.83
N THR A 287 23.91 6.50 1.10
CA THR A 287 22.67 6.86 0.39
C THR A 287 22.93 7.16 -1.08
N VAL A 288 24.01 7.86 -1.45
CA VAL A 288 24.42 8.04 -2.86
C VAL A 288 24.64 6.68 -3.53
N PHE A 289 25.43 5.79 -2.92
CA PHE A 289 25.71 4.47 -3.50
C PHE A 289 24.43 3.62 -3.66
N ASN A 290 23.57 3.60 -2.65
CA ASN A 290 22.31 2.88 -2.70
C ASN A 290 21.36 3.50 -3.73
N ARG A 291 21.31 4.84 -3.82
CA ARG A 291 20.52 5.55 -4.81
C ARG A 291 20.96 5.22 -6.23
N LEU A 292 22.27 5.11 -6.51
CA LEU A 292 22.76 4.64 -7.81
C LEU A 292 22.29 3.23 -8.14
N ALA A 293 22.41 2.29 -7.19
CA ALA A 293 21.92 0.93 -7.38
C ALA A 293 20.39 0.89 -7.61
N GLN A 294 19.65 1.75 -6.91
CA GLN A 294 18.21 1.92 -7.06
C GLN A 294 17.83 2.53 -8.41
N GLU A 295 18.48 3.61 -8.84
CA GLU A 295 18.22 4.25 -10.13
C GLU A 295 18.57 3.33 -11.29
N TYR A 296 19.69 2.60 -11.21
CA TYR A 296 20.02 1.59 -12.20
C TYR A 296 18.95 0.50 -12.25
N THR A 297 18.54 0.02 -11.08
CA THR A 297 17.43 -0.92 -10.94
C THR A 297 16.17 -0.38 -11.60
N MET A 298 15.77 0.86 -11.31
CA MET A 298 14.57 1.50 -11.84
C MET A 298 14.63 1.68 -13.36
N VAL A 299 15.76 2.15 -13.91
CA VAL A 299 15.94 2.28 -15.37
C VAL A 299 15.87 0.92 -16.04
N TYR A 300 16.45 -0.11 -15.44
CA TYR A 300 16.33 -1.46 -15.96
C TYR A 300 14.88 -1.98 -15.83
N TYR A 301 14.21 -1.66 -14.73
CA TYR A 301 12.80 -2.00 -14.47
C TYR A 301 11.87 -1.35 -15.49
N GLU A 302 12.11 -0.08 -15.85
CA GLU A 302 11.42 0.69 -16.88
C GLU A 302 11.73 0.15 -18.29
N GLY A 303 12.99 -0.22 -18.55
CA GLY A 303 13.40 -0.85 -19.81
C GLY A 303 12.67 -2.18 -20.06
N ILE A 304 12.42 -2.98 -19.02
CA ILE A 304 11.62 -4.22 -19.15
C ILE A 304 10.19 -3.92 -19.63
N GLU A 305 9.60 -2.78 -19.28
CA GLU A 305 8.23 -2.42 -19.70
C GLU A 305 8.17 -1.82 -21.09
N THR A 306 9.17 -1.02 -21.43
CA THR A 306 9.17 -0.13 -22.60
C THR A 306 9.91 -0.73 -23.79
N GLU A 307 10.77 -1.74 -23.58
CA GLU A 307 11.56 -2.39 -24.62
C GLU A 307 11.07 -3.82 -24.95
N GLY A 308 11.17 -4.19 -26.23
CA GLY A 308 10.42 -5.30 -26.83
C GLY A 308 10.58 -6.70 -26.20
N GLU A 309 11.76 -7.06 -25.69
CA GLU A 309 11.97 -8.39 -25.08
C GLU A 309 11.39 -8.49 -23.66
N GLY A 310 11.43 -7.41 -22.88
CA GLY A 310 10.89 -7.38 -21.52
C GLY A 310 9.36 -7.46 -21.50
N GLN A 311 8.69 -6.71 -22.38
CA GLN A 311 7.23 -6.73 -22.47
C GLN A 311 6.69 -8.12 -22.88
N GLN A 312 7.40 -8.81 -23.77
CA GLN A 312 7.06 -10.18 -24.17
C GLN A 312 7.22 -11.17 -23.00
N LEU A 313 8.27 -11.00 -22.19
CA LEU A 313 8.52 -11.85 -21.03
C LEU A 313 7.46 -11.63 -19.93
N ILE A 314 7.07 -10.38 -19.68
CA ILE A 314 5.95 -10.05 -18.77
C ILE A 314 4.67 -10.72 -19.26
N LEU A 315 4.31 -10.56 -20.54
CA LEU A 315 3.09 -11.15 -21.10
C LEU A 315 3.11 -12.68 -20.99
N SER A 316 4.25 -13.31 -21.30
CA SER A 316 4.42 -14.77 -21.16
C SER A 316 4.24 -15.21 -19.70
N LYS A 317 4.78 -14.47 -18.74
CA LYS A 317 4.65 -14.79 -17.31
C LYS A 317 3.25 -14.56 -16.78
N LEU A 318 2.54 -13.56 -17.30
CA LEU A 318 1.13 -13.31 -16.98
C LEU A 318 0.23 -14.45 -17.47
N VAL A 319 0.47 -14.94 -18.69
CA VAL A 319 -0.24 -16.12 -19.24
C VAL A 319 0.08 -17.37 -18.43
N GLU A 320 1.36 -17.61 -18.09
CA GLU A 320 1.76 -18.72 -17.22
C GLU A 320 1.05 -18.65 -15.85
N LYS A 321 0.95 -17.45 -15.27
CA LYS A 321 0.25 -17.22 -14.00
C LYS A 321 -1.25 -17.55 -14.12
N TYR A 322 -1.90 -17.08 -15.18
CA TYR A 322 -3.31 -17.34 -15.45
C TYR A 322 -3.61 -18.83 -15.57
N GLU A 323 -2.87 -19.56 -16.42
CA GLU A 323 -3.08 -20.99 -16.66
C GLU A 323 -2.90 -21.82 -15.37
N ASN A 324 -1.90 -21.45 -14.54
CA ASN A 324 -1.68 -22.11 -13.26
C ASN A 324 -2.83 -21.87 -12.26
N LEU A 325 -3.36 -20.65 -12.19
CA LEU A 325 -4.48 -20.31 -11.30
C LEU A 325 -5.79 -20.97 -11.76
N LYS A 326 -6.04 -20.98 -13.07
CA LYS A 326 -7.18 -21.68 -13.67
C LYS A 326 -7.14 -23.17 -13.37
N ALA A 327 -6.02 -23.85 -13.65
CA ALA A 327 -5.88 -25.27 -13.39
C ALA A 327 -6.05 -25.61 -11.89
N ALA A 328 -5.55 -24.74 -11.00
CA ALA A 328 -5.73 -24.90 -9.56
C ALA A 328 -7.21 -24.77 -9.14
N GLN A 329 -7.93 -23.79 -9.67
CA GLN A 329 -9.36 -23.59 -9.37
C GLN A 329 -10.23 -24.73 -9.93
N GLU A 330 -9.95 -25.17 -11.16
CA GLU A 330 -10.64 -26.31 -11.79
C GLU A 330 -10.48 -27.59 -10.95
N GLU A 331 -9.26 -27.90 -10.52
CA GLU A 331 -9.00 -29.08 -9.69
C GLU A 331 -9.64 -28.95 -8.30
N ASP A 332 -9.60 -27.77 -7.68
CA ASP A 332 -10.18 -27.55 -6.36
C ASP A 332 -11.71 -27.72 -6.35
N PHE A 333 -12.40 -27.18 -7.36
CA PHE A 333 -13.86 -27.37 -7.50
C PHE A 333 -14.23 -28.78 -7.92
N ARG A 334 -13.38 -29.46 -8.70
CA ARG A 334 -13.60 -30.87 -9.06
C ARG A 334 -13.50 -31.79 -7.83
N LEU A 335 -12.53 -31.56 -6.96
CA LEU A 335 -12.34 -32.33 -5.72
C LEU A 335 -13.33 -31.93 -4.62
N HIS A 336 -13.75 -30.66 -4.59
CA HIS A 336 -14.59 -30.08 -3.56
C HIS A 336 -15.68 -29.16 -4.15
N PRO A 337 -16.75 -29.72 -4.74
CA PRO A 337 -17.82 -28.95 -5.41
C PRO A 337 -18.39 -27.78 -4.60
N THR A 338 -18.61 -27.97 -3.30
CA THR A 338 -19.20 -26.95 -2.42
C THR A 338 -18.33 -25.71 -2.25
N LYS A 339 -17.03 -25.77 -2.59
CA LYS A 339 -16.16 -24.60 -2.57
C LYS A 339 -16.53 -23.56 -3.62
N PHE A 340 -17.17 -23.97 -4.72
CA PHE A 340 -17.70 -23.02 -5.70
C PHE A 340 -18.73 -22.09 -5.06
N GLU A 341 -19.65 -22.64 -4.26
CA GLU A 341 -20.69 -21.86 -3.57
C GLU A 341 -20.07 -20.81 -2.65
N THR A 342 -19.09 -21.21 -1.83
CA THR A 342 -18.38 -20.28 -0.94
C THR A 342 -17.65 -19.21 -1.75
N PHE A 343 -16.91 -19.59 -2.79
CA PHE A 343 -16.13 -18.69 -3.63
C PHE A 343 -17.01 -17.63 -4.31
N VAL A 344 -18.11 -18.04 -4.95
CA VAL A 344 -18.97 -17.13 -5.72
C VAL A 344 -19.73 -16.16 -4.81
N THR A 345 -20.02 -16.54 -3.56
CA THR A 345 -20.67 -15.65 -2.58
C THR A 345 -19.70 -14.71 -1.85
N SER A 346 -18.39 -14.83 -2.09
CA SER A 346 -17.35 -14.04 -1.42
C SER A 346 -16.39 -13.38 -2.43
N LEU A 347 -16.90 -12.99 -3.60
CA LEU A 347 -16.09 -12.38 -4.65
C LEU A 347 -15.61 -10.99 -4.23
N SER A 348 -14.35 -10.71 -4.56
CA SER A 348 -13.69 -9.41 -4.42
C SER A 348 -13.20 -8.91 -5.78
N ASP A 349 -12.69 -7.68 -5.85
CA ASP A 349 -12.01 -7.11 -7.02
C ASP A 349 -10.85 -7.96 -7.56
N THR A 350 -10.17 -8.67 -6.66
CA THR A 350 -9.04 -9.59 -6.90
C THR A 350 -9.47 -11.05 -7.09
N SER A 351 -10.77 -11.34 -7.04
CA SER A 351 -11.32 -12.66 -7.36
C SER A 351 -11.51 -12.80 -8.87
N PHE A 352 -11.33 -14.01 -9.39
CA PHE A 352 -11.49 -14.31 -10.82
C PHE A 352 -12.20 -15.63 -11.03
N ILE A 353 -13.23 -15.62 -11.85
CA ILE A 353 -14.04 -16.82 -12.13
C ILE A 353 -13.46 -17.50 -13.36
N TYR A 354 -12.48 -18.39 -13.16
CA TYR A 354 -11.83 -19.09 -14.27
C TYR A 354 -12.67 -20.25 -14.80
N THR A 355 -13.53 -20.82 -13.95
CA THR A 355 -14.37 -21.96 -14.28
C THR A 355 -15.67 -21.96 -13.47
N VAL A 356 -16.73 -22.51 -14.07
CA VAL A 356 -18.01 -22.80 -13.40
C VAL A 356 -18.26 -24.30 -13.56
N PRO A 357 -18.33 -25.09 -12.47
CA PRO A 357 -18.64 -26.52 -12.58
C PRO A 357 -20.01 -26.73 -13.21
N ALA A 358 -20.15 -27.76 -14.05
CA ALA A 358 -21.37 -28.00 -14.81
C ALA A 358 -22.65 -28.09 -13.95
N GLN A 359 -22.55 -28.60 -12.72
CA GLN A 359 -23.71 -28.66 -11.81
C GLN A 359 -24.19 -27.31 -11.26
N TYR A 360 -23.40 -26.23 -11.44
CA TYR A 360 -23.73 -24.87 -10.98
C TYR A 360 -24.04 -23.92 -12.14
N GLU A 361 -24.11 -24.43 -13.37
CA GLU A 361 -24.51 -23.64 -14.53
C GLU A 361 -25.92 -23.04 -14.31
N ASN A 362 -26.01 -21.71 -14.34
CA ASN A 362 -27.23 -20.94 -14.08
C ASN A 362 -27.86 -21.15 -12.68
N GLU A 363 -27.11 -21.65 -11.70
CA GLU A 363 -27.59 -21.76 -10.31
C GLU A 363 -27.35 -20.48 -9.48
N TYR A 364 -26.43 -19.63 -9.94
CA TYR A 364 -26.10 -18.34 -9.34
C TYR A 364 -26.18 -17.22 -10.39
N ALA A 365 -26.63 -16.04 -9.95
CA ALA A 365 -26.82 -14.87 -10.78
C ALA A 365 -26.23 -13.62 -10.14
N PHE A 366 -25.79 -12.70 -11.00
CA PHE A 366 -25.35 -11.36 -10.64
C PHE A 366 -26.52 -10.38 -10.68
N VAL A 367 -26.71 -9.63 -9.60
CA VAL A 367 -27.70 -8.57 -9.50
C VAL A 367 -27.08 -7.27 -8.99
N LYS A 368 -27.41 -6.16 -9.64
CA LYS A 368 -27.07 -4.82 -9.15
C LYS A 368 -28.08 -4.38 -8.10
N ASN A 369 -27.59 -3.71 -7.06
CA ASN A 369 -28.41 -3.11 -6.00
C ASN A 369 -28.29 -1.59 -6.04
N LEU A 370 -29.42 -0.91 -6.05
CA LEU A 370 -29.52 0.52 -5.71
C LEU A 370 -30.39 0.62 -4.46
N LEU A 371 -29.77 0.99 -3.33
CA LEU A 371 -30.44 1.23 -2.07
C LEU A 371 -30.69 2.72 -1.87
N ILE A 372 -31.95 3.07 -1.60
CA ILE A 372 -32.32 4.34 -0.98
C ILE A 372 -32.66 4.04 0.48
N SER A 373 -31.85 4.57 1.38
CA SER A 373 -31.87 4.19 2.79
C SER A 373 -32.96 4.93 3.54
N PHE A 374 -33.41 4.33 4.64
CA PHE A 374 -34.11 5.08 5.67
C PHE A 374 -33.17 6.09 6.34
N SER A 375 -33.70 7.28 6.65
CA SER A 375 -33.00 8.24 7.50
C SER A 375 -32.83 7.68 8.92
N ASP A 376 -31.94 8.26 9.71
CA ASP A 376 -31.70 7.81 11.08
C ASP A 376 -32.97 7.92 11.95
N GLU A 377 -33.80 8.94 11.72
CA GLU A 377 -35.10 9.09 12.37
C GLU A 377 -36.08 7.98 11.96
N GLN A 378 -36.11 7.62 10.68
CA GLN A 378 -36.97 6.54 10.16
C GLN A 378 -36.51 5.17 10.70
N LYS A 379 -35.20 4.93 10.77
CA LYS A 379 -34.61 3.73 11.40
C LYS A 379 -34.99 3.64 12.87
N ALA A 380 -34.90 4.74 13.62
CA ALA A 380 -35.30 4.78 15.03
C ALA A 380 -36.80 4.46 15.22
N VAL A 381 -37.67 4.94 14.33
CA VAL A 381 -39.10 4.57 14.34
C VAL A 381 -39.29 3.08 14.07
N LEU A 382 -38.60 2.52 13.08
CA LEU A 382 -38.68 1.08 12.79
C LEU A 382 -38.16 0.23 13.94
N GLU A 383 -37.04 0.59 14.54
CA GLU A 383 -36.49 -0.12 15.69
C GLU A 383 -37.49 -0.16 16.84
N HIS A 384 -38.14 0.97 17.14
CA HIS A 384 -39.20 1.02 18.14
C HIS A 384 -40.35 0.05 17.82
N TYR A 385 -40.87 0.08 16.58
CA TYR A 385 -41.97 -0.81 16.17
C TYR A 385 -41.54 -2.28 16.19
N GLY A 386 -40.31 -2.58 15.77
CA GLY A 386 -39.75 -3.93 15.78
C GLY A 386 -39.65 -4.48 17.20
N ASN A 387 -39.26 -3.65 18.18
CA ASN A 387 -39.18 -4.01 19.59
C ASN A 387 -40.55 -4.21 20.25
N VAL A 388 -41.56 -3.42 19.86
CA VAL A 388 -42.91 -3.48 20.46
C VAL A 388 -43.77 -4.61 19.88
N TYR A 389 -43.75 -4.79 18.55
CA TYR A 389 -44.67 -5.68 17.84
C TYR A 389 -43.99 -6.91 17.24
N GLY A 390 -42.66 -6.91 17.12
CA GLY A 390 -41.88 -7.91 16.40
C GLY A 390 -41.74 -7.58 14.91
N LYS A 391 -40.55 -7.79 14.35
CA LYS A 391 -40.21 -7.45 12.95
C LYS A 391 -41.02 -8.19 11.87
N ASN A 392 -41.69 -9.29 12.23
CA ASN A 392 -42.53 -10.04 11.29
C ASN A 392 -44.03 -9.75 11.47
N SER A 393 -44.40 -8.78 12.32
CA SER A 393 -45.81 -8.43 12.54
C SER A 393 -46.38 -7.61 11.39
N GLU A 394 -47.67 -7.78 11.08
CA GLU A 394 -48.37 -6.96 10.08
C GLU A 394 -48.26 -5.46 10.40
N THR A 395 -48.26 -5.09 11.69
CA THR A 395 -48.10 -3.70 12.14
C THR A 395 -46.71 -3.15 11.82
N TYR A 396 -45.65 -3.93 12.03
CA TYR A 396 -44.29 -3.53 11.67
C TYR A 396 -44.14 -3.37 10.15
N LEU A 397 -44.60 -4.38 9.38
CA LEU A 397 -44.48 -4.39 7.93
C LEU A 397 -45.25 -3.23 7.29
N ALA A 398 -46.48 -2.97 7.72
CA ALA A 398 -47.26 -1.82 7.25
C ALA A 398 -46.58 -0.49 7.57
N LYS A 399 -45.91 -0.37 8.73
CA LYS A 399 -45.16 0.84 9.09
C LYS A 399 -43.91 1.01 8.24
N ARG A 400 -43.20 -0.08 7.95
CA ARG A 400 -42.06 -0.11 7.04
C ARG A 400 -42.45 0.34 5.64
N ASP A 401 -43.56 -0.16 5.12
CA ASP A 401 -44.06 0.23 3.79
C ASP A 401 -44.54 1.69 3.77
N GLU A 402 -45.16 2.17 4.85
CA GLU A 402 -45.51 3.59 5.01
C GLU A 402 -44.25 4.48 4.96
N LEU A 403 -43.21 4.15 5.72
CA LEU A 403 -41.95 4.89 5.73
C LEU A 403 -41.22 4.80 4.39
N ALA A 404 -41.31 3.68 3.68
CA ALA A 404 -40.73 3.50 2.34
C ALA A 404 -41.28 4.53 1.34
N THR A 405 -42.54 4.96 1.49
CA THR A 405 -43.11 6.03 0.64
C THR A 405 -42.61 7.44 0.97
N GLN A 406 -41.97 7.61 2.14
CA GLN A 406 -41.51 8.89 2.67
C GLN A 406 -40.00 9.10 2.52
N ILE A 407 -39.27 8.10 2.01
CA ILE A 407 -37.82 8.19 1.85
C ILE A 407 -37.45 9.25 0.82
N LYS A 408 -36.23 9.78 0.96
CA LYS A 408 -35.66 10.76 0.04
C LYS A 408 -34.35 10.21 -0.49
N ALA A 409 -34.17 10.21 -1.81
CA ALA A 409 -32.90 9.81 -2.40
C ALA A 409 -31.98 11.01 -2.56
N THR A 410 -30.74 10.88 -2.12
CA THR A 410 -29.72 11.90 -2.31
C THR A 410 -29.17 11.83 -3.75
N ASP A 411 -29.11 12.96 -4.44
CA ASP A 411 -28.49 13.08 -5.77
C ASP A 411 -27.02 13.50 -5.62
N PHE A 412 -26.14 12.52 -5.51
CA PHE A 412 -24.71 12.74 -5.28
C PHE A 412 -23.97 13.41 -6.46
N LYS A 413 -24.64 13.59 -7.60
CA LYS A 413 -24.09 14.31 -8.76
C LYS A 413 -24.74 15.69 -8.95
N SER A 414 -25.59 16.14 -8.01
CA SER A 414 -26.09 17.52 -8.03
C SER A 414 -25.02 18.51 -7.59
N GLU A 415 -25.18 19.79 -7.95
CA GLU A 415 -24.45 20.84 -7.25
C GLU A 415 -24.85 20.84 -5.78
N LYS A 416 -23.88 21.12 -4.90
CA LYS A 416 -24.12 21.32 -3.47
C LYS A 416 -24.74 22.69 -3.26
N ASP A 417 -25.65 22.78 -2.30
CA ASP A 417 -26.21 24.07 -1.87
C ASP A 417 -25.22 24.87 -0.99
N GLU A 418 -25.66 26.03 -0.50
CA GLU A 418 -24.84 26.93 0.34
C GLU A 418 -24.39 26.30 1.66
N ASP A 419 -25.10 25.27 2.13
CA ASP A 419 -24.79 24.52 3.35
C ASP A 419 -23.92 23.28 3.07
N GLY A 420 -23.57 23.03 1.80
CA GLY A 420 -22.73 21.92 1.37
C GLY A 420 -23.47 20.60 1.13
N GLU A 421 -24.80 20.63 1.09
CA GLU A 421 -25.66 19.45 0.95
C GLU A 421 -26.06 19.19 -0.51
N TYR A 422 -26.22 17.91 -0.87
CA TYR A 422 -26.72 17.50 -2.17
C TYR A 422 -28.25 17.60 -2.25
N ALA A 423 -28.78 17.75 -3.48
CA ALA A 423 -30.20 17.78 -3.73
C ALA A 423 -30.87 16.44 -3.36
N LYS A 424 -32.11 16.48 -2.88
CA LYS A 424 -32.88 15.29 -2.47
C LYS A 424 -34.14 15.13 -3.33
N LEU A 425 -34.35 13.92 -3.84
CA LEU A 425 -35.56 13.52 -4.57
C LEU A 425 -36.61 13.00 -3.60
N GLU A 426 -37.83 13.52 -3.69
CA GLU A 426 -38.97 13.11 -2.85
C GLU A 426 -40.05 12.41 -3.69
N ASN A 427 -41.02 11.76 -3.02
CA ASN A 427 -42.17 11.10 -3.64
C ASN A 427 -41.78 10.04 -4.70
N ILE A 428 -40.74 9.26 -4.41
CA ILE A 428 -40.19 8.25 -5.32
C ILE A 428 -41.10 7.00 -5.36
N PHE A 429 -41.68 6.64 -4.22
CA PHE A 429 -42.48 5.42 -4.04
C PHE A 429 -43.90 5.73 -3.56
N THR A 430 -44.82 4.82 -3.89
CA THR A 430 -46.23 4.87 -3.47
C THR A 430 -46.75 3.46 -3.20
N ILE A 431 -47.87 3.33 -2.49
CA ILE A 431 -48.51 2.03 -2.26
C ILE A 431 -49.62 1.84 -3.28
N SER A 432 -49.53 0.78 -4.08
CA SER A 432 -50.55 0.36 -5.04
C SER A 432 -50.83 -1.13 -4.85
N GLU A 433 -52.10 -1.51 -4.83
CA GLU A 433 -52.54 -2.90 -4.60
C GLU A 433 -51.99 -3.56 -3.31
N GLY A 434 -51.61 -2.75 -2.32
CA GLY A 434 -51.05 -3.22 -1.05
C GLY A 434 -49.53 -3.42 -1.07
N GLU A 435 -48.84 -3.08 -2.15
CA GLU A 435 -47.38 -3.20 -2.29
C GLU A 435 -46.74 -1.84 -2.60
N VAL A 436 -45.48 -1.67 -2.19
CA VAL A 436 -44.68 -0.48 -2.53
C VAL A 436 -44.24 -0.57 -3.99
N THR A 437 -44.54 0.47 -4.76
CA THR A 437 -44.25 0.59 -6.20
C THR A 437 -43.70 1.98 -6.52
N PHE A 438 -43.13 2.17 -7.70
CA PHE A 438 -42.67 3.49 -8.14
C PHE A 438 -43.83 4.45 -8.39
N ALA A 439 -43.75 5.64 -7.81
CA ALA A 439 -44.55 6.78 -8.25
C ALA A 439 -44.01 7.32 -9.59
N ASP A 440 -44.80 8.20 -10.25
CA ASP A 440 -44.33 8.93 -11.43
C ASP A 440 -43.24 9.93 -11.00
N SER A 441 -41.98 9.54 -11.19
CA SER A 441 -40.82 10.22 -10.62
C SER A 441 -39.65 10.24 -11.61
N VAL A 442 -38.67 11.12 -11.34
CA VAL A 442 -37.43 11.23 -12.11
C VAL A 442 -36.67 9.90 -12.12
N LEU A 443 -36.59 9.23 -10.96
CA LEU A 443 -35.92 7.94 -10.85
C LEU A 443 -36.61 6.84 -11.67
N LYS A 444 -37.96 6.80 -11.67
CA LYS A 444 -38.71 5.85 -12.50
C LYS A 444 -38.43 6.07 -13.99
N THR A 445 -38.45 7.34 -14.44
CA THR A 445 -38.14 7.69 -15.83
C THR A 445 -36.72 7.26 -16.21
N ALA A 446 -35.75 7.45 -15.30
CA ALA A 446 -34.37 7.05 -15.52
C ALA A 446 -34.19 5.53 -15.58
N LEU A 447 -34.91 4.77 -14.74
CA LEU A 447 -34.92 3.31 -14.77
C LEU A 447 -35.55 2.74 -16.06
N GLU A 448 -36.64 3.33 -16.54
CA GLU A 448 -37.27 2.93 -17.81
C GLU A 448 -36.37 3.19 -19.03
N ALA A 449 -35.39 4.09 -18.90
CA ALA A 449 -34.39 4.37 -19.92
C ALA A 449 -33.17 3.42 -19.87
N VAL A 450 -33.04 2.57 -18.84
CA VAL A 450 -31.95 1.59 -18.73
C VAL A 450 -32.07 0.55 -19.82
N SER A 451 -31.07 0.48 -20.69
CA SER A 451 -31.00 -0.45 -21.82
C SER A 451 -29.90 -1.51 -21.68
N LYS A 452 -28.90 -1.21 -20.84
CA LYS A 452 -27.74 -2.08 -20.55
C LYS A 452 -27.30 -1.91 -19.09
N PRO A 453 -26.55 -2.87 -18.51
CA PRO A 453 -26.11 -2.81 -17.12
C PRO A 453 -25.32 -1.54 -16.75
N GLN A 454 -24.58 -0.94 -17.69
CA GLN A 454 -23.85 0.31 -17.48
C GLN A 454 -24.77 1.51 -17.24
N ASP A 455 -25.96 1.54 -17.86
CA ASP A 455 -26.94 2.62 -17.64
C ASP A 455 -27.44 2.56 -16.19
N PHE A 456 -27.62 1.35 -15.64
CA PHE A 456 -27.99 1.15 -14.24
C PHE A 456 -26.85 1.52 -13.28
N ALA A 457 -25.59 1.22 -13.63
CA ALA A 457 -24.43 1.60 -12.82
C ALA A 457 -24.32 3.13 -12.62
N ALA A 458 -24.64 3.91 -13.65
CA ALA A 458 -24.69 5.38 -13.52
C ALA A 458 -25.78 5.85 -12.53
N LEU A 459 -26.90 5.10 -12.41
CA LEU A 459 -27.91 5.38 -11.38
C LEU A 459 -27.42 5.03 -9.98
N ILE A 460 -26.58 3.99 -9.85
CA ILE A 460 -25.93 3.64 -8.58
C ILE A 460 -25.02 4.81 -8.14
N ASP A 461 -24.13 5.30 -9.00
CA ASP A 461 -23.26 6.43 -8.64
C ASP A 461 -24.01 7.68 -8.21
N ARG A 462 -25.18 7.90 -8.82
CA ARG A 462 -25.97 9.09 -8.57
C ARG A 462 -26.82 9.00 -7.30
N TYR A 463 -27.43 7.86 -7.02
CA TYR A 463 -28.50 7.75 -6.01
C TYR A 463 -28.26 6.67 -4.94
N ASN A 464 -27.28 5.80 -5.10
CA ASN A 464 -27.10 4.68 -4.19
C ASN A 464 -26.46 5.11 -2.88
N GLU A 465 -27.04 4.66 -1.79
CA GLU A 465 -26.57 4.89 -0.42
C GLU A 465 -25.96 3.64 0.21
N ASP A 466 -25.89 2.52 -0.54
CA ASP A 466 -25.17 1.30 -0.15
C ASP A 466 -23.69 1.36 -0.61
N PRO A 467 -22.72 1.62 0.29
CA PRO A 467 -21.31 1.68 -0.10
C PRO A 467 -20.78 0.35 -0.66
N GLY A 468 -21.39 -0.80 -0.31
CA GLY A 468 -20.96 -2.11 -0.80
C GLY A 468 -21.19 -2.33 -2.30
N ALA A 469 -22.12 -1.58 -2.90
CA ALA A 469 -22.38 -1.61 -4.34
C ALA A 469 -21.64 -0.51 -5.11
N GLN A 470 -20.85 0.33 -4.43
CA GLN A 470 -20.05 1.40 -5.04
C GLN A 470 -18.63 0.93 -5.37
N GLY A 471 -18.13 1.25 -6.57
CA GLY A 471 -16.87 0.76 -7.12
C GLY A 471 -16.76 -0.76 -7.28
N ALA A 472 -17.86 -1.50 -7.08
CA ALA A 472 -17.79 -2.96 -6.95
C ALA A 472 -17.50 -3.63 -8.30
N THR A 473 -16.43 -4.43 -8.33
CA THR A 473 -16.04 -5.19 -9.52
C THR A 473 -17.08 -6.24 -9.92
N TYR A 474 -17.66 -6.90 -8.92
CA TYR A 474 -18.72 -7.87 -9.11
C TYR A 474 -20.01 -7.32 -8.52
N ASP A 475 -21.08 -7.56 -9.24
CA ASP A 475 -22.44 -7.36 -8.75
C ASP A 475 -22.74 -8.34 -7.60
N TYR A 476 -23.80 -8.10 -6.84
CA TYR A 476 -24.20 -9.00 -5.77
C TYR A 476 -24.60 -10.36 -6.32
N VAL A 477 -24.16 -11.43 -5.65
CA VAL A 477 -24.42 -12.79 -6.09
C VAL A 477 -25.60 -13.37 -5.33
N VAL A 478 -26.59 -13.88 -6.07
CA VAL A 478 -27.79 -14.50 -5.51
C VAL A 478 -27.95 -15.92 -6.05
N LYS A 479 -28.47 -16.81 -5.21
CA LYS A 479 -28.83 -18.17 -5.61
C LYS A 479 -30.19 -18.17 -6.30
N VAL A 480 -30.26 -18.72 -7.50
CA VAL A 480 -31.43 -18.66 -8.39
C VAL A 480 -32.61 -19.44 -7.82
N LYS A 481 -32.33 -20.59 -7.19
CA LYS A 481 -33.35 -21.41 -6.51
C LYS A 481 -33.44 -21.03 -5.04
N GLU A 482 -34.65 -21.17 -4.49
CA GLU A 482 -34.84 -21.06 -3.05
C GLU A 482 -34.10 -22.16 -2.30
N PRO A 483 -33.62 -21.89 -1.07
CA PRO A 483 -33.12 -22.94 -0.19
C PRO A 483 -34.20 -23.99 0.07
N ASP A 484 -33.83 -25.27 0.08
CA ASP A 484 -34.74 -26.30 0.60
C ASP A 484 -34.85 -26.18 2.13
N ALA A 485 -35.88 -26.81 2.71
CA ALA A 485 -36.14 -26.73 4.16
C ALA A 485 -34.99 -27.27 5.05
N ALA A 486 -34.03 -27.98 4.46
CA ALA A 486 -32.83 -28.51 5.11
C ALA A 486 -31.54 -27.74 4.72
N GLY A 487 -31.64 -26.77 3.82
CA GLY A 487 -30.52 -26.03 3.25
C GLY A 487 -30.12 -24.80 4.05
N THR A 488 -28.97 -24.24 3.68
CA THR A 488 -28.48 -22.97 4.23
C THR A 488 -29.36 -21.83 3.73
N GLN A 489 -29.82 -20.99 4.67
CA GLN A 489 -30.55 -19.76 4.36
C GLN A 489 -29.71 -18.86 3.43
N ASP A 490 -30.39 -18.08 2.59
CA ASP A 490 -29.72 -17.07 1.76
C ASP A 490 -28.84 -16.15 2.62
N SER A 491 -27.71 -15.73 2.05
CA SER A 491 -26.81 -14.74 2.67
C SER A 491 -27.43 -13.34 2.73
N TRP A 492 -28.52 -13.12 1.99
CA TRP A 492 -29.25 -11.86 1.92
C TRP A 492 -30.58 -11.93 2.67
N VAL A 493 -31.12 -10.76 3.04
CA VAL A 493 -32.46 -10.66 3.61
C VAL A 493 -33.51 -11.22 2.65
N ALA A 494 -34.56 -11.83 3.22
CA ALA A 494 -35.50 -12.65 2.46
C ALA A 494 -36.19 -11.88 1.31
N GLU A 495 -36.57 -10.63 1.56
CA GLU A 495 -37.21 -9.76 0.58
C GLU A 495 -36.29 -9.45 -0.60
N PHE A 496 -35.00 -9.21 -0.33
CA PHE A 496 -34.00 -8.96 -1.37
C PHE A 496 -33.80 -10.19 -2.26
N SER A 497 -33.65 -11.37 -1.66
CA SER A 497 -33.52 -12.64 -2.40
C SER A 497 -34.76 -12.94 -3.24
N ALA A 498 -35.96 -12.69 -2.70
CA ALA A 498 -37.21 -12.90 -3.42
C ALA A 498 -37.36 -11.97 -4.63
N ALA A 499 -37.09 -10.67 -4.46
CA ALA A 499 -37.10 -9.70 -5.55
C ALA A 499 -36.05 -10.03 -6.63
N SER A 500 -34.86 -10.46 -6.21
CA SER A 500 -33.80 -10.91 -7.11
C SER A 500 -34.26 -12.08 -7.99
N ARG A 501 -34.85 -13.12 -7.39
CA ARG A 501 -35.38 -14.29 -8.13
C ARG A 501 -36.50 -13.91 -9.09
N ALA A 502 -37.38 -12.98 -8.67
CA ALA A 502 -38.44 -12.48 -9.54
C ALA A 502 -37.89 -11.69 -10.75
N ALA A 503 -36.82 -10.89 -10.57
CA ALA A 503 -36.14 -10.22 -11.67
C ALA A 503 -35.46 -11.25 -12.61
N ILE A 504 -34.78 -12.24 -12.05
CA ILE A 504 -34.12 -13.32 -12.81
C ILE A 504 -35.13 -14.11 -13.65
N ALA A 505 -36.30 -14.41 -13.09
CA ALA A 505 -37.36 -15.14 -13.79
C ALA A 505 -37.97 -14.36 -14.96
N GLU A 506 -37.98 -13.02 -14.89
CA GLU A 506 -38.47 -12.15 -15.96
C GLU A 506 -37.45 -12.01 -17.10
N GLY A 507 -36.16 -12.05 -16.78
CA GLY A 507 -35.08 -12.11 -17.75
C GLY A 507 -34.05 -11.00 -17.58
N GLN A 508 -32.95 -11.14 -18.31
CA GLN A 508 -31.82 -10.22 -18.24
C GLN A 508 -32.27 -8.78 -18.49
N GLY A 509 -31.85 -7.86 -17.62
CA GLY A 509 -32.22 -6.44 -17.69
C GLY A 509 -33.50 -6.06 -16.96
N SER A 510 -34.24 -7.03 -16.42
CA SER A 510 -35.40 -6.77 -15.57
C SER A 510 -34.98 -6.32 -14.16
N TYR A 511 -35.84 -5.54 -13.50
CA TYR A 511 -35.64 -5.12 -12.11
C TYR A 511 -36.88 -5.33 -11.24
N LYS A 512 -36.68 -5.43 -9.92
CA LYS A 512 -37.74 -5.54 -8.91
C LYS A 512 -37.42 -4.68 -7.68
N ILE A 513 -38.45 -4.33 -6.92
CA ILE A 513 -38.32 -3.61 -5.66
C ILE A 513 -38.32 -4.62 -4.50
N ALA A 514 -37.43 -4.41 -3.53
CA ALA A 514 -37.51 -5.05 -2.22
C ALA A 514 -37.49 -3.98 -1.12
N VAL A 515 -38.49 -3.99 -0.24
CA VAL A 515 -38.51 -3.15 0.96
C VAL A 515 -37.94 -3.96 2.13
N THR A 516 -36.91 -3.44 2.78
CA THR A 516 -36.18 -4.10 3.87
C THR A 516 -36.06 -3.15 5.06
N ASP A 517 -35.44 -3.60 6.15
CA ASP A 517 -35.15 -2.75 7.31
C ASP A 517 -34.14 -1.63 7.00
N TYR A 518 -33.42 -1.72 5.88
CA TYR A 518 -32.44 -0.72 5.45
C TYR A 518 -33.05 0.41 4.63
N GLY A 519 -34.15 0.13 3.93
CA GLY A 519 -34.79 1.05 3.00
C GLY A 519 -35.43 0.32 1.82
N VAL A 520 -35.39 0.96 0.65
CA VAL A 520 -35.93 0.40 -0.60
C VAL A 520 -34.79 0.05 -1.54
N HIS A 521 -34.69 -1.24 -1.86
CA HIS A 521 -33.74 -1.78 -2.82
C HIS A 521 -34.39 -1.89 -4.20
N ILE A 522 -33.66 -1.47 -5.23
CA ILE A 522 -34.00 -1.69 -6.62
C ILE A 522 -32.99 -2.69 -7.16
N VAL A 523 -33.46 -3.92 -7.37
CA VAL A 523 -32.61 -5.06 -7.74
C VAL A 523 -32.72 -5.30 -9.23
N TYR A 524 -31.61 -5.17 -9.95
CA TYR A 524 -31.53 -5.32 -11.39
C TYR A 524 -30.76 -6.60 -11.76
N PHE A 525 -31.35 -7.45 -12.60
CA PHE A 525 -30.70 -8.71 -13.02
C PHE A 525 -29.71 -8.47 -14.18
N THR A 526 -28.42 -8.68 -13.90
CA THR A 526 -27.33 -8.43 -14.85
C THR A 526 -27.08 -9.61 -15.77
N ASP A 527 -26.72 -10.78 -15.24
CA ASP A 527 -26.49 -12.04 -15.98
C ASP A 527 -26.28 -13.21 -15.00
N TYR A 528 -26.33 -14.44 -15.48
CA TYR A 528 -25.86 -15.60 -14.71
C TYR A 528 -24.35 -15.57 -14.50
N VAL A 529 -23.90 -16.16 -13.40
CA VAL A 529 -22.46 -16.33 -13.13
C VAL A 529 -21.85 -17.23 -14.20
N LYS A 530 -20.80 -16.74 -14.87
CA LYS A 530 -20.06 -17.43 -15.93
C LYS A 530 -18.57 -17.29 -15.72
N ALA A 531 -17.80 -18.19 -16.34
CA ALA A 531 -16.36 -18.05 -16.40
C ALA A 531 -16.00 -16.78 -17.20
N GLU A 532 -15.06 -16.00 -16.67
CA GLU A 532 -14.53 -14.82 -17.31
C GLU A 532 -13.59 -15.18 -18.48
N THR A 533 -13.56 -14.33 -19.50
CA THR A 533 -12.67 -14.46 -20.64
C THR A 533 -11.45 -13.56 -20.50
N PHE A 534 -10.27 -14.11 -20.77
CA PHE A 534 -8.99 -13.41 -20.62
C PHE A 534 -8.29 -13.34 -21.98
N ASP A 535 -8.41 -12.20 -22.67
CA ASP A 535 -7.61 -11.89 -23.85
C ASP A 535 -6.53 -10.87 -23.49
N PHE A 536 -5.40 -11.33 -22.98
CA PHE A 536 -4.31 -10.44 -22.61
C PHE A 536 -3.69 -9.71 -23.81
N ALA A 537 -3.85 -10.21 -25.03
CA ALA A 537 -3.28 -9.57 -26.21
C ALA A 537 -4.03 -8.29 -26.58
N ASN A 538 -5.37 -8.30 -26.46
CA ASN A 538 -6.22 -7.18 -26.86
C ASN A 538 -6.79 -6.38 -25.68
N ASP A 539 -7.10 -7.03 -24.55
CA ASP A 539 -7.94 -6.45 -23.49
C ASP A 539 -7.15 -6.07 -22.23
N ARG A 540 -5.85 -6.37 -22.14
CA ARG A 540 -5.05 -6.11 -20.92
C ARG A 540 -4.98 -4.64 -20.50
N TYR A 541 -5.26 -3.71 -21.41
CA TYR A 541 -5.34 -2.27 -21.15
C TYR A 541 -6.76 -1.72 -21.27
N THR A 542 -7.75 -2.59 -21.47
CA THR A 542 -9.15 -2.21 -21.61
C THR A 542 -9.82 -2.31 -20.24
N GLN A 543 -10.00 -1.16 -19.58
CA GLN A 543 -10.62 -1.10 -18.26
C GLN A 543 -11.99 -1.77 -18.23
N GLY A 544 -12.34 -2.36 -17.08
CA GLY A 544 -13.57 -3.12 -16.90
C GLY A 544 -13.54 -4.57 -17.42
N THR A 545 -12.49 -4.96 -18.16
CA THR A 545 -12.32 -6.37 -18.58
C THR A 545 -11.64 -7.20 -17.48
N ALA A 546 -11.92 -8.51 -17.47
CA ALA A 546 -11.23 -9.44 -16.58
C ALA A 546 -9.72 -9.53 -16.88
N ALA A 547 -9.33 -9.39 -18.16
CA ALA A 547 -7.93 -9.35 -18.58
C ALA A 547 -7.20 -8.14 -17.99
N TYR A 548 -7.80 -6.95 -18.05
CA TYR A 548 -7.27 -5.74 -17.42
C TYR A 548 -7.19 -5.87 -15.90
N ARG A 549 -8.25 -6.37 -15.25
CA ARG A 549 -8.23 -6.60 -13.79
C ARG A 549 -7.12 -7.57 -13.40
N PHE A 550 -7.00 -8.69 -14.10
CA PHE A 550 -5.95 -9.67 -13.84
C PHE A 550 -4.56 -9.10 -14.07
N PHE A 551 -4.39 -8.34 -15.15
CA PHE A 551 -3.18 -7.58 -15.41
C PHE A 551 -2.90 -6.67 -14.20
N LYS A 552 -3.78 -5.73 -13.85
CA LYS A 552 -3.60 -4.82 -12.70
C LYS A 552 -3.29 -5.55 -11.38
N THR A 553 -3.99 -6.65 -11.08
CA THR A 553 -3.80 -7.41 -9.84
C THR A 553 -2.44 -8.11 -9.76
N TYR A 554 -1.95 -8.64 -10.88
CA TYR A 554 -0.76 -9.50 -10.88
C TYR A 554 0.45 -8.89 -11.59
N TYR A 555 0.31 -7.74 -12.24
CA TYR A 555 1.34 -7.12 -13.05
C TYR A 555 2.59 -6.87 -12.24
N ASP A 556 2.49 -6.19 -11.10
CA ASP A 556 3.64 -5.89 -10.26
C ASP A 556 4.34 -7.15 -9.77
N ALA A 557 3.57 -8.17 -9.36
CA ALA A 557 4.14 -9.44 -8.93
C ALA A 557 4.84 -10.20 -10.07
N VAL A 558 4.27 -10.16 -11.28
CA VAL A 558 4.85 -10.77 -12.49
C VAL A 558 6.09 -10.01 -12.91
N LYS A 559 6.02 -8.69 -13.00
CA LYS A 559 7.12 -7.78 -13.34
C LYS A 559 8.28 -7.95 -12.37
N ALA A 560 8.00 -8.00 -11.07
CA ALA A 560 9.02 -8.22 -10.06
C ALA A 560 9.66 -9.62 -10.16
N THR A 561 8.90 -10.64 -10.57
CA THR A 561 9.46 -11.97 -10.87
C THR A 561 10.39 -11.92 -12.08
N VAL A 562 9.96 -11.29 -13.18
CA VAL A 562 10.78 -11.11 -14.38
C VAL A 562 12.08 -10.38 -14.06
N TYR A 563 11.98 -9.28 -13.32
CA TYR A 563 13.12 -8.51 -12.86
C TYR A 563 14.10 -9.36 -12.03
N ASN A 564 13.60 -10.10 -11.04
CA ASN A 564 14.43 -10.98 -10.21
C ASN A 564 15.15 -12.05 -11.04
N ASP A 565 14.45 -12.67 -11.99
CA ASP A 565 15.05 -13.69 -12.85
C ASP A 565 16.21 -13.09 -13.67
N ILE A 566 16.03 -11.88 -14.19
CA ILE A 566 17.09 -11.18 -14.94
C ILE A 566 18.24 -10.78 -14.02
N MET A 567 17.97 -10.17 -12.87
CA MET A 567 19.02 -9.72 -11.95
C MET A 567 19.80 -10.88 -11.35
N GLN A 568 19.12 -11.98 -10.99
CA GLN A 568 19.79 -13.20 -10.56
C GLN A 568 20.71 -13.73 -11.67
N SER A 569 20.24 -13.75 -12.92
CA SER A 569 21.08 -14.15 -14.05
C SER A 569 22.28 -13.22 -14.24
N ARG A 570 22.16 -11.91 -13.98
CA ARG A 570 23.29 -10.96 -14.02
C ARG A 570 24.29 -11.24 -12.90
N TYR A 571 23.81 -11.41 -11.68
CA TYR A 571 24.63 -11.75 -10.52
C TYR A 571 25.40 -13.06 -10.72
N ASP A 572 24.72 -14.11 -11.18
CA ASP A 572 25.34 -15.41 -11.46
C ASP A 572 26.44 -15.25 -12.52
N SER A 573 26.21 -14.39 -13.53
CA SER A 573 27.22 -14.12 -14.56
C SER A 573 28.50 -13.47 -14.04
N TYR A 574 28.44 -12.69 -12.95
CA TYR A 574 29.62 -12.11 -12.31
C TYR A 574 30.51 -13.16 -11.65
N PHE A 575 29.90 -14.20 -11.07
CA PHE A 575 30.64 -15.36 -10.55
C PHE A 575 31.21 -16.18 -11.70
N ASP A 576 30.38 -16.53 -12.70
CA ASP A 576 30.81 -17.35 -13.84
C ASP A 576 31.97 -16.72 -14.64
N GLN A 577 32.01 -15.38 -14.69
CA GLN A 577 33.06 -14.61 -15.37
C GLN A 577 34.26 -14.27 -14.47
N ASN A 578 34.28 -14.72 -13.21
CA ASN A 578 35.31 -14.38 -12.21
C ASN A 578 35.47 -12.86 -11.99
N LYS A 579 34.38 -12.08 -12.11
CA LYS A 579 34.37 -10.64 -11.80
C LYS A 579 34.31 -10.36 -10.29
N ILE A 580 34.05 -11.38 -9.46
CA ILE A 580 34.05 -11.25 -8.00
C ILE A 580 35.29 -11.92 -7.44
N SER A 581 36.04 -11.24 -6.57
CA SER A 581 37.19 -11.81 -5.87
C SER A 581 37.23 -11.39 -4.40
N VAL A 582 37.77 -12.27 -3.55
CA VAL A 582 37.78 -12.09 -2.09
C VAL A 582 39.21 -12.03 -1.55
N GLU A 583 39.52 -10.96 -0.82
CA GLU A 583 40.80 -10.80 -0.12
C GLU A 583 40.74 -11.49 1.26
N ASN A 584 40.72 -12.83 1.24
CA ASN A 584 40.51 -13.68 2.42
C ASN A 584 41.38 -13.31 3.62
N LYS A 585 42.63 -12.87 3.40
CA LYS A 585 43.54 -12.46 4.48
C LYS A 585 43.02 -11.25 5.27
N ASN A 586 42.34 -10.34 4.61
CA ASN A 586 41.87 -9.10 5.22
C ASN A 586 40.59 -9.32 6.03
N ILE A 587 39.69 -10.20 5.58
CA ILE A 587 38.40 -10.46 6.25
C ILE A 587 38.43 -11.67 7.20
N LYS A 588 39.49 -12.47 7.22
CA LYS A 588 39.58 -13.69 8.04
C LYS A 588 39.28 -13.45 9.52
N ASN A 589 39.76 -12.34 10.08
CA ASN A 589 39.52 -12.02 11.49
C ASN A 589 38.06 -11.67 11.74
N LEU A 590 37.45 -10.89 10.83
CA LEU A 590 36.03 -10.53 10.87
C LEU A 590 35.14 -11.78 10.82
N LEU A 591 35.36 -12.66 9.83
CA LEU A 591 34.60 -13.91 9.69
C LEU A 591 34.72 -14.79 10.95
N LYS A 592 35.94 -14.91 11.50
CA LYS A 592 36.19 -15.69 12.71
C LYS A 592 35.47 -15.09 13.93
N GLN A 593 35.43 -13.77 14.06
CA GLN A 593 34.76 -13.09 15.17
C GLN A 593 33.24 -13.24 15.08
N LEU A 594 32.68 -13.21 13.87
CA LEU A 594 31.27 -13.47 13.59
C LEU A 594 30.88 -14.95 13.72
N GLY A 595 31.85 -15.86 13.67
CA GLY A 595 31.60 -17.30 13.69
C GLY A 595 30.97 -17.81 12.40
N VAL A 596 31.28 -17.15 11.26
CA VAL A 596 30.73 -17.50 9.95
C VAL A 596 31.82 -17.99 9.00
N GLU A 597 31.43 -18.90 8.10
CA GLU A 597 32.24 -19.43 7.02
C GLU A 597 31.79 -18.82 5.69
N LEU A 598 32.76 -18.37 4.89
CA LEU A 598 32.49 -17.93 3.52
C LEU A 598 32.31 -19.16 2.63
N LYS A 599 31.09 -19.38 2.14
CA LYS A 599 30.73 -20.56 1.30
C LYS A 599 30.78 -20.30 -0.20
N TRP A 600 31.16 -19.11 -0.64
CA TRP A 600 31.26 -18.80 -2.07
C TRP A 600 32.35 -19.65 -2.70
N GLN A 601 31.95 -20.55 -3.59
CA GLN A 601 32.88 -21.20 -4.49
C GLN A 601 33.22 -20.17 -5.57
N LEU A 602 34.42 -19.60 -5.48
CA LEU A 602 35.03 -18.82 -6.57
C LEU A 602 35.45 -19.76 -7.69
#